data_AF-A0A3M6XQ03-F1
#
_entry.id   AF-A0A3M6XQ03-F1
#
_cell.length_a   1.000
_cell.length_b   1.000
_cell.length_c   1.000
_cell.angle_alpha   90.00
_cell.angle_beta   90.00
_cell.angle_gamma   90.00
#
_symmetry.space_group_name_H-M   'P 1'
#
loop_
_entity.id
_entity.type
_entity.pdbx_description
1 polymer ?
#
loop_
_entity_poly.entity_id
_entity_poly.type
_entity_poly.pdbx_seq_one_letter_code
_entity_poly.pdbx_strand_id
1 'polypeptide(L)'
;MAQPVAHNTYLPGYAPKQVQHHEWRNAENSAAYLLPTLQQKAKDNLHLTLLDVGAGSGTITASLAKYMPKGQITATDLSEEILPRAKEFADQAGANNISFQQASVYELPFPEGSFDIVHASMVLCHLDSPVQALKEMLRIAKPNGGIVACRESDLRMWSYHPQLSGLEKTHRLLTAVHEAAGGSIDGGAKLVSWAMQADATRDQITASFGTWCYSTPDERAIWGELQRFDDAI
;
A
#
# COMPACT_ATOMS: atom_id res chain seq x y z
N MET A 1 -6.19 -3.93 32.18
CA MET A 1 -5.56 -4.27 30.90
C MET A 1 -6.67 -4.32 29.87
N ALA A 2 -6.67 -3.45 28.88
CA ALA A 2 -7.67 -3.49 27.81
C ALA A 2 -7.41 -4.74 26.96
N GLN A 3 -8.46 -5.47 26.59
CA GLN A 3 -8.34 -6.54 25.59
C GLN A 3 -7.95 -5.91 24.25
N PRO A 4 -7.02 -6.50 23.48
CA PRO A 4 -6.72 -6.01 22.14
C PRO A 4 -8.01 -6.06 21.31
N VAL A 5 -8.32 -4.95 20.65
CA VAL A 5 -9.47 -4.87 19.73
C VAL A 5 -9.15 -5.80 18.56
N ALA A 6 -9.99 -6.80 18.34
CA ALA A 6 -9.84 -7.71 17.21
C ALA A 6 -10.19 -6.96 15.91
N HIS A 7 -9.18 -6.71 15.07
CA HIS A 7 -9.35 -6.11 13.74
C HIS A 7 -9.58 -7.17 12.67
N ASN A 8 -10.12 -6.75 11.52
CA ASN A 8 -10.40 -7.64 10.40
C ASN A 8 -9.16 -8.36 9.81
N THR A 9 -9.36 -9.59 9.35
CA THR A 9 -8.30 -10.38 8.70
C THR A 9 -8.08 -9.90 7.26
N TYR A 10 -6.82 -9.70 6.87
CA TYR A 10 -6.45 -9.37 5.49
C TYR A 10 -6.88 -10.48 4.52
N LEU A 11 -7.90 -10.20 3.71
CA LEU A 11 -8.55 -11.19 2.86
C LEU A 11 -7.75 -11.69 1.66
N PRO A 12 -7.04 -10.83 0.90
CA PRO A 12 -6.34 -11.33 -0.28
C PRO A 12 -5.42 -12.49 0.10
N GLY A 13 -4.70 -12.38 1.22
CA GLY A 13 -3.77 -13.40 1.69
C GLY A 13 -2.40 -13.26 1.01
N TYR A 14 -1.55 -14.27 1.21
CA TYR A 14 -0.13 -14.27 0.78
C TYR A 14 0.22 -15.43 -0.15
N ALA A 15 -0.78 -16.00 -0.85
CA ALA A 15 -0.55 -17.13 -1.74
C ALA A 15 0.46 -16.75 -2.87
N PRO A 16 1.36 -17.66 -3.30
CA PRO A 16 2.45 -17.33 -4.22
C PRO A 16 2.03 -16.59 -5.50
N LYS A 17 0.87 -16.93 -6.08
CA LYS A 17 0.30 -16.25 -7.26
C LYS A 17 -0.08 -14.79 -6.99
N GLN A 18 -0.67 -14.48 -5.84
CA GLN A 18 -1.01 -13.11 -5.45
C GLN A 18 0.23 -12.27 -5.15
N VAL A 19 1.27 -12.91 -4.61
CA VAL A 19 2.56 -12.24 -4.38
C VAL A 19 3.25 -11.88 -5.70
N GLN A 20 3.21 -12.76 -6.71
CA GLN A 20 3.73 -12.48 -8.06
C GLN A 20 3.04 -11.29 -8.75
N HIS A 21 1.73 -11.07 -8.52
CA HIS A 21 1.02 -9.89 -9.04
C HIS A 21 1.56 -8.58 -8.44
N HIS A 22 1.91 -8.60 -7.15
CA HIS A 22 2.48 -7.44 -6.49
C HIS A 22 3.94 -7.17 -6.89
N GLU A 23 4.63 -8.14 -7.50
CA GLU A 23 6.02 -8.00 -7.93
C GLU A 23 6.20 -7.13 -9.18
N TRP A 24 5.13 -6.89 -9.95
CA TRP A 24 5.15 -5.86 -11.00
C TRP A 24 5.10 -4.43 -10.43
N ARG A 25 4.61 -4.25 -9.20
CA ARG A 25 4.49 -2.92 -8.58
C ARG A 25 5.87 -2.40 -8.18
N ASN A 26 6.13 -1.14 -8.50
CA ASN A 26 7.34 -0.41 -8.15
C ASN A 26 6.98 1.04 -7.83
N ALA A 27 7.99 1.84 -7.46
CA ALA A 27 7.77 3.24 -7.12
C ALA A 27 7.20 4.03 -8.32
N GLU A 28 7.61 3.71 -9.54
CA GLU A 28 7.21 4.40 -10.76
C GLU A 28 5.74 4.18 -11.15
N ASN A 29 5.17 2.99 -10.91
CA ASN A 29 3.78 2.68 -11.28
C ASN A 29 2.80 2.72 -10.10
N SER A 30 3.31 2.70 -8.86
CA SER A 30 2.49 2.60 -7.65
C SER A 30 2.73 3.73 -6.65
N ALA A 31 3.83 4.47 -6.76
CA ALA A 31 4.14 5.63 -5.92
C ALA A 31 4.60 6.87 -6.73
N ALA A 32 4.24 6.94 -8.02
CA ALA A 32 4.70 8.00 -8.94
C ALA A 32 4.40 9.41 -8.41
N TYR A 33 3.25 9.55 -7.74
CA TYR A 33 2.78 10.80 -7.13
C TYR A 33 3.69 11.30 -6.00
N LEU A 34 4.45 10.42 -5.37
CA LEU A 34 5.40 10.73 -4.30
C LEU A 34 6.80 11.04 -4.83
N LEU A 35 7.18 10.51 -6.00
CA LEU A 35 8.57 10.56 -6.50
C LEU A 35 9.17 11.98 -6.59
N PRO A 36 8.49 13.01 -7.13
CA PRO A 36 9.07 14.36 -7.19
C PRO A 36 9.42 14.91 -5.80
N THR A 37 8.55 14.68 -4.83
CA THR A 37 8.73 15.13 -3.45
C THR A 37 9.80 14.32 -2.72
N LEU A 38 9.83 13.00 -2.92
CA LEU A 38 10.87 12.12 -2.37
C LEU A 38 12.25 12.54 -2.88
N GLN A 39 12.39 12.75 -4.19
CA GLN A 39 13.65 13.17 -4.79
C GLN A 39 14.13 14.53 -4.28
N GLN A 40 13.22 15.49 -4.12
CA GLN A 40 13.56 16.79 -3.56
C GLN A 40 14.01 16.67 -2.09
N LYS A 41 13.24 15.96 -1.27
CA LYS A 41 13.59 15.72 0.13
C LYS A 41 14.90 14.95 0.31
N ALA A 42 15.18 13.97 -0.54
CA ALA A 42 16.43 13.21 -0.50
C ALA A 42 17.65 14.06 -0.89
N LYS A 43 17.48 15.13 -1.70
CA LYS A 43 18.53 16.11 -1.96
C LYS A 43 18.76 17.03 -0.76
N ASP A 44 17.68 17.46 -0.11
CA ASP A 44 17.74 18.41 1.00
C ASP A 44 18.17 17.75 2.32
N ASN A 45 17.86 16.46 2.49
CA ASN A 45 18.21 15.64 3.65
C ASN A 45 18.78 14.29 3.19
N LEU A 46 20.10 14.13 3.28
CA LEU A 46 20.79 12.89 2.92
C LEU A 46 20.47 11.71 3.85
N HIS A 47 19.94 11.97 5.05
CA HIS A 47 19.57 10.97 6.04
C HIS A 47 18.05 10.88 6.21
N LEU A 48 17.33 11.04 5.10
CA LEU A 48 15.87 10.95 5.03
C LEU A 48 15.36 9.63 5.63
N THR A 49 14.33 9.69 6.47
CA THR A 49 13.67 8.50 7.03
C THR A 49 12.30 8.30 6.40
N LEU A 50 12.06 7.10 5.86
CA LEU A 50 10.78 6.71 5.28
C LEU A 50 10.24 5.46 5.99
N LEU A 51 8.96 5.47 6.39
CA LEU A 51 8.23 4.27 6.79
C LEU A 51 7.34 3.82 5.64
N ASP A 52 7.46 2.56 5.22
CA ASP A 52 6.54 1.91 4.30
C ASP A 52 5.64 0.95 5.10
N VAL A 53 4.35 1.26 5.14
CA VAL A 53 3.35 0.53 5.91
C VAL A 53 2.62 -0.44 4.99
N GLY A 54 2.50 -1.71 5.40
CA GLY A 54 1.92 -2.77 4.58
C GLY A 54 2.80 -3.07 3.35
N ALA A 55 4.10 -3.22 3.57
CA ALA A 55 5.10 -3.37 2.52
C ALA A 55 4.90 -4.63 1.65
N GLY A 56 4.18 -5.64 2.16
CA GLY A 56 3.93 -6.90 1.46
C GLY A 56 5.24 -7.55 1.02
N SER A 57 5.35 -7.86 -0.28
CA SER A 57 6.57 -8.43 -0.88
C SER A 57 7.74 -7.46 -1.05
N GLY A 58 7.63 -6.22 -0.57
CA GLY A 58 8.73 -5.26 -0.55
C GLY A 58 9.12 -4.67 -1.91
N THR A 59 8.35 -4.91 -2.97
CA THR A 59 8.73 -4.50 -4.34
C THR A 59 8.71 -2.98 -4.54
N ILE A 60 7.68 -2.31 -4.01
CA ILE A 60 7.60 -0.86 -3.96
C ILE A 60 8.70 -0.31 -3.04
N THR A 61 8.88 -0.90 -1.86
CA THR A 61 9.91 -0.53 -0.87
C THR A 61 11.31 -0.55 -1.48
N ALA A 62 11.68 -1.63 -2.17
CA ALA A 62 12.97 -1.79 -2.82
C ALA A 62 13.18 -0.85 -4.01
N SER A 63 12.11 -0.47 -4.72
CA SER A 63 12.20 0.59 -5.74
C SER A 63 12.37 1.98 -5.10
N LEU A 64 11.62 2.31 -4.05
CA LEU A 64 11.74 3.58 -3.32
C LEU A 64 13.15 3.78 -2.74
N ALA A 65 13.78 2.72 -2.25
CA ALA A 65 15.16 2.74 -1.73
C ALA A 65 16.18 3.35 -2.71
N LYS A 66 15.99 3.13 -4.03
CA LYS A 66 16.87 3.66 -5.09
C LYS A 66 16.85 5.18 -5.19
N TYR A 67 15.76 5.82 -4.75
CA TYR A 67 15.59 7.28 -4.78
C TYR A 67 16.20 7.98 -3.55
N MET A 68 16.62 7.21 -2.53
CA MET A 68 17.20 7.74 -1.29
C MET A 68 18.40 6.90 -0.82
N PRO A 69 19.46 6.74 -1.64
CA PRO A 69 20.54 5.78 -1.38
C PRO A 69 21.36 6.02 -0.09
N LYS A 70 21.25 7.21 0.52
CA LYS A 70 21.86 7.55 1.82
C LYS A 70 20.86 7.63 2.97
N GLY A 71 19.57 7.64 2.66
CA GLY A 71 18.48 7.61 3.63
C GLY A 71 18.18 6.19 4.08
N GLN A 72 17.21 6.05 4.98
CA GLN A 72 16.79 4.77 5.57
C GLN A 72 15.30 4.54 5.39
N ILE A 73 14.94 3.33 4.98
CA ILE A 73 13.55 2.87 4.92
C ILE A 73 13.33 1.86 6.04
N THR A 74 12.27 2.03 6.80
CA THR A 74 11.69 0.97 7.62
C THR A 74 10.44 0.47 6.90
N ALA A 75 10.33 -0.84 6.72
CA ALA A 75 9.22 -1.49 6.06
C ALA A 75 8.49 -2.37 7.05
N THR A 76 7.18 -2.17 7.17
CA THR A 76 6.34 -2.90 8.11
C THR A 76 5.22 -3.66 7.42
N ASP A 77 4.89 -4.82 7.97
CA ASP A 77 3.73 -5.60 7.57
C ASP A 77 3.13 -6.31 8.79
N LEU A 78 1.83 -6.59 8.76
CA LEU A 78 1.16 -7.33 9.83
C LEU A 78 1.57 -8.81 9.79
N SER A 79 1.81 -9.34 8.58
CA SER A 79 2.22 -10.72 8.38
C SER A 79 3.72 -10.88 8.56
N GLU A 80 4.13 -11.62 9.58
CA GLU A 80 5.54 -11.98 9.77
C GLU A 80 6.07 -12.83 8.60
N GLU A 81 5.20 -13.65 8.00
CA GLU A 81 5.56 -14.62 6.96
C GLU A 81 5.98 -13.98 5.63
N ILE A 82 5.53 -12.75 5.33
CA ILE A 82 5.88 -12.07 4.07
C ILE A 82 7.22 -11.33 4.16
N LEU A 83 7.66 -10.96 5.37
CA LEU A 83 8.88 -10.16 5.58
C LEU A 83 10.16 -10.82 5.06
N PRO A 84 10.40 -12.15 5.23
CA PRO A 84 11.56 -12.82 4.65
C PRO A 84 11.62 -12.68 3.13
N ARG A 85 10.46 -12.79 2.44
CA ARG A 85 10.40 -12.62 0.98
C ARG A 85 10.67 -11.18 0.57
N ALA A 86 10.12 -10.21 1.32
CA ALA A 86 10.39 -8.80 1.10
C ALA A 86 11.88 -8.47 1.23
N LYS A 87 12.53 -9.07 2.23
CA LYS A 87 13.97 -8.97 2.43
C LYS A 87 14.76 -9.60 1.28
N GLU A 88 14.40 -10.80 0.84
CA GLU A 88 15.06 -11.46 -0.29
C GLU A 88 14.97 -10.61 -1.56
N PHE A 89 13.80 -10.04 -1.85
CA PHE A 89 13.62 -9.14 -3.00
C PHE A 89 14.50 -7.90 -2.90
N ALA A 90 14.58 -7.28 -1.72
CA ALA A 90 15.45 -6.12 -1.49
C ALA A 90 16.94 -6.47 -1.69
N ASP A 91 17.39 -7.62 -1.17
CA ASP A 91 18.76 -8.10 -1.32
C ASP A 91 19.10 -8.35 -2.81
N GLN A 92 18.20 -8.99 -3.57
CA GLN A 92 18.34 -9.20 -5.02
C GLN A 92 18.34 -7.88 -5.82
N ALA A 93 17.58 -6.88 -5.37
CA ALA A 93 17.54 -5.55 -5.97
C ALA A 93 18.73 -4.64 -5.57
N GLY A 94 19.61 -5.11 -4.68
CA GLY A 94 20.74 -4.34 -4.14
C GLY A 94 20.33 -3.19 -3.20
N ALA A 95 19.12 -3.25 -2.63
CA ALA A 95 18.57 -2.22 -1.75
C ALA A 95 18.98 -2.46 -0.29
N ASN A 96 20.16 -1.96 0.09
CA ASN A 96 20.78 -2.24 1.40
C ASN A 96 20.36 -1.28 2.54
N ASN A 97 19.48 -0.32 2.26
CA ASN A 97 19.06 0.73 3.21
C ASN A 97 17.61 0.53 3.69
N ILE A 98 17.21 -0.74 3.88
CA ILE A 98 15.88 -1.14 4.31
C ILE A 98 15.98 -2.02 5.56
N SER A 99 15.21 -1.69 6.60
CA SER A 99 14.91 -2.59 7.72
C SER A 99 13.48 -3.11 7.61
N PHE A 100 13.24 -4.36 8.02
CA PHE A 100 11.93 -4.99 8.00
C PHE A 100 11.48 -5.30 9.43
N GLN A 101 10.22 -5.03 9.75
CA GLN A 101 9.66 -5.25 11.08
C GLN A 101 8.17 -5.61 11.01
N GLN A 102 7.74 -6.60 11.79
CA GLN A 102 6.31 -6.86 11.94
C GLN A 102 5.66 -5.74 12.77
N ALA A 103 4.59 -5.13 12.26
CA ALA A 103 3.82 -4.13 12.99
C ALA A 103 2.38 -4.02 12.46
N SER A 104 1.45 -3.68 13.35
CA SER A 104 0.10 -3.26 12.97
C SER A 104 0.08 -1.77 12.66
N VAL A 105 -0.56 -1.37 11.57
CA VAL A 105 -0.78 0.06 11.26
C VAL A 105 -1.63 0.78 12.31
N TYR A 106 -2.39 0.04 13.12
CA TYR A 106 -3.19 0.62 14.21
C TYR A 106 -2.37 0.97 15.45
N GLU A 107 -1.17 0.41 15.58
CA GLU A 107 -0.26 0.62 16.72
C GLU A 107 1.18 0.45 16.24
N LEU A 108 1.71 1.49 15.59
CA LEU A 108 3.05 1.47 15.04
C LEU A 108 4.07 1.68 16.19
N PRO A 109 5.09 0.81 16.34
CA PRO A 109 6.01 0.81 17.47
C PRO A 109 7.10 1.89 17.36
N PHE A 110 6.72 3.07 16.87
CA PHE A 110 7.63 4.20 16.63
C PHE A 110 7.18 5.44 17.40
N PRO A 111 8.15 6.26 17.88
CA PRO A 111 7.85 7.54 18.51
C PRO A 111 7.09 8.49 17.58
N GLU A 112 6.32 9.39 18.18
CA GLU A 112 5.70 10.52 17.47
C GLU A 112 6.76 11.31 16.69
N GLY A 113 6.43 11.75 15.48
CA GLY A 113 7.31 12.59 14.66
C GLY A 113 8.66 11.98 14.29
N SER A 114 8.75 10.66 14.10
CA SER A 114 10.00 9.95 13.81
C SER A 114 10.36 9.88 12.32
N PHE A 115 9.38 9.97 11.41
CA PHE A 115 9.61 9.79 9.97
C PHE A 115 9.41 11.06 9.14
N ASP A 116 10.29 11.28 8.16
CA ASP A 116 10.11 12.35 7.16
C ASP A 116 8.98 12.02 6.18
N ILE A 117 8.82 10.73 5.85
CA ILE A 117 7.78 10.22 4.94
C ILE A 117 7.16 8.95 5.54
N VAL A 118 5.84 8.86 5.54
CA VAL A 118 5.08 7.66 5.87
C VAL A 118 4.24 7.30 4.65
N HIS A 119 4.49 6.14 4.07
CA HIS A 119 3.88 5.70 2.83
C HIS A 119 3.01 4.45 3.07
N ALA A 120 1.86 4.37 2.39
CA ALA A 120 1.05 3.17 2.30
C ALA A 120 0.44 3.04 0.90
N SER A 121 0.40 1.84 0.35
CA SER A 121 -0.18 1.59 -0.98
C SER A 121 -1.01 0.32 -0.99
N MET A 122 -2.31 0.47 -1.23
CA MET A 122 -3.31 -0.61 -1.15
C MET A 122 -3.33 -1.24 0.25
N VAL A 123 -3.44 -0.41 1.28
CA VAL A 123 -3.50 -0.87 2.68
C VAL A 123 -4.82 -0.45 3.30
N LEU A 124 -5.13 0.85 3.26
CA LEU A 124 -6.29 1.42 3.95
C LEU A 124 -7.61 0.85 3.43
N CYS A 125 -7.70 0.49 2.14
CA CYS A 125 -8.91 -0.13 1.61
C CYS A 125 -9.19 -1.52 2.21
N HIS A 126 -8.21 -2.19 2.83
CA HIS A 126 -8.40 -3.48 3.47
C HIS A 126 -8.77 -3.38 4.95
N LEU A 127 -8.74 -2.18 5.53
CA LEU A 127 -8.88 -1.97 6.96
C LEU A 127 -10.33 -1.69 7.35
N ASP A 128 -10.76 -2.24 8.48
CA ASP A 128 -12.04 -1.88 9.12
C ASP A 128 -12.06 -0.44 9.68
N SER A 129 -10.89 0.12 10.00
CA SER A 129 -10.74 1.41 10.68
C SER A 129 -9.70 2.33 10.00
N PRO A 130 -9.86 2.66 8.70
CA PRO A 130 -8.84 3.40 7.93
C PRO A 130 -8.51 4.79 8.51
N VAL A 131 -9.47 5.43 9.18
CA VAL A 131 -9.25 6.71 9.87
C VAL A 131 -8.31 6.54 11.06
N GLN A 132 -8.44 5.47 11.85
CA GLN A 132 -7.53 5.19 12.96
C GLN A 132 -6.11 4.92 12.47
N ALA A 133 -5.98 4.12 11.39
CA ALA A 133 -4.71 3.88 10.73
C ALA A 133 -4.05 5.19 10.24
N LEU A 134 -4.82 6.07 9.60
CA LEU A 134 -4.31 7.38 9.17
C LEU A 134 -3.91 8.27 10.35
N LYS A 135 -4.64 8.26 11.46
CA LYS A 135 -4.23 8.99 12.67
C LYS A 135 -2.88 8.50 13.19
N GLU A 136 -2.68 7.19 13.19
CA GLU A 136 -1.42 6.60 13.63
C GLU A 136 -0.27 6.93 12.67
N MET A 137 -0.52 6.90 11.36
CA MET A 137 0.46 7.35 10.34
C MET A 137 0.79 8.85 10.46
N LEU A 138 -0.20 9.69 10.77
CA LEU A 138 0.02 11.13 10.99
C LEU A 138 0.80 11.39 12.29
N ARG A 139 0.54 10.63 13.36
CA ARG A 139 1.27 10.73 14.64
C ARG A 139 2.77 10.53 14.46
N ILE A 140 3.18 9.52 13.70
CA ILE A 140 4.62 9.22 13.50
C ILE A 140 5.29 10.10 12.45
N ALA A 141 4.52 10.83 11.63
CA ALA A 141 5.07 11.77 10.66
C ALA A 141 5.58 13.03 11.38
N LYS A 142 6.75 13.55 10.98
CA LYS A 142 7.32 14.75 11.59
C LYS A 142 6.35 15.95 11.52
N PRO A 143 6.15 16.70 12.63
CA PRO A 143 5.13 17.76 12.73
C PRO A 143 5.39 18.97 11.82
N ASN A 144 6.60 19.13 11.28
CA ASN A 144 6.98 20.20 10.38
C ASN A 144 7.67 19.65 9.14
N GLY A 145 6.91 19.46 8.06
CA GLY A 145 7.41 18.97 6.78
C GLY A 145 7.45 17.46 6.63
N GLY A 146 6.93 16.68 7.59
CA GLY A 146 6.62 15.27 7.40
C GLY A 146 5.50 15.09 6.37
N ILE A 147 5.51 13.96 5.67
CA ILE A 147 4.53 13.64 4.63
C ILE A 147 3.90 12.30 4.89
N VAL A 148 2.57 12.24 4.88
CA VAL A 148 1.82 10.98 4.76
C VAL A 148 1.35 10.84 3.31
N ALA A 149 1.76 9.76 2.65
CA ALA A 149 1.48 9.50 1.24
C ALA A 149 0.72 8.17 1.12
N CYS A 150 -0.49 8.21 0.59
CA CYS A 150 -1.36 7.04 0.49
C CYS A 150 -1.88 6.86 -0.94
N ARG A 151 -1.96 5.62 -1.40
CA ARG A 151 -2.64 5.26 -2.66
C ARG A 151 -3.57 4.08 -2.44
N GLU A 152 -4.82 4.24 -2.82
CA GLU A 152 -5.85 3.21 -2.69
C GLU A 152 -6.60 3.02 -4.01
N SER A 153 -7.21 1.86 -4.19
CA SER A 153 -8.04 1.56 -5.36
C SER A 153 -9.47 2.02 -5.15
N ASP A 154 -10.14 2.34 -6.26
CA ASP A 154 -11.59 2.38 -6.34
C ASP A 154 -12.02 1.19 -7.20
N LEU A 155 -12.41 0.10 -6.55
CA LEU A 155 -12.81 -1.14 -7.21
C LEU A 155 -14.04 -0.95 -8.09
N ARG A 156 -14.85 0.10 -7.88
CA ARG A 156 -16.02 0.40 -8.73
C ARG A 156 -15.60 0.84 -10.14
N MET A 157 -14.35 1.29 -10.31
CA MET A 157 -13.83 1.87 -11.54
C MET A 157 -13.22 0.85 -12.51
N TRP A 158 -13.40 -0.46 -12.28
CA TRP A 158 -12.99 -1.48 -13.24
C TRP A 158 -13.71 -1.31 -14.57
N SER A 159 -12.93 -1.24 -15.66
CA SER A 159 -13.42 -1.07 -17.03
C SER A 159 -12.66 -2.01 -17.96
N TYR A 160 -13.37 -2.67 -18.86
CA TYR A 160 -12.82 -3.67 -19.79
C TYR A 160 -13.62 -3.75 -21.09
N HIS A 161 -12.95 -4.20 -22.16
CA HIS A 161 -13.55 -4.45 -23.46
C HIS A 161 -13.01 -5.78 -24.05
N PRO A 162 -13.88 -6.65 -24.60
CA PRO A 162 -15.34 -6.53 -24.65
C PRO A 162 -15.98 -6.69 -23.26
N GLN A 163 -17.21 -6.18 -23.10
CA GLN A 163 -18.00 -6.42 -21.89
C GLN A 163 -18.51 -7.86 -21.91
N LEU A 164 -17.91 -8.69 -21.05
CA LEU A 164 -18.28 -10.09 -20.90
C LEU A 164 -19.06 -10.25 -19.59
N SER A 165 -20.24 -10.87 -19.67
CA SER A 165 -21.09 -11.10 -18.49
C SER A 165 -20.41 -11.92 -17.39
N GLY A 166 -19.42 -12.75 -17.75
CA GLY A 166 -18.55 -13.44 -16.80
C GLY A 166 -17.72 -12.46 -15.95
N LEU A 167 -17.07 -11.49 -16.59
CA LEU A 167 -16.26 -10.47 -15.90
C LEU A 167 -17.13 -9.57 -15.01
N GLU A 168 -18.35 -9.24 -15.44
CA GLU A 168 -19.31 -8.48 -14.64
C GLU A 168 -19.75 -9.23 -13.38
N LYS A 169 -19.99 -10.55 -13.49
CA LYS A 169 -20.31 -11.40 -12.34
C LYS A 169 -19.12 -11.53 -11.39
N THR A 170 -17.92 -11.75 -11.93
CA THR A 170 -16.68 -11.83 -11.14
C THR A 170 -16.42 -10.54 -10.39
N HIS A 171 -16.54 -9.39 -11.04
CA HIS A 171 -16.35 -8.09 -10.40
C HIS A 171 -17.35 -7.82 -9.27
N ARG A 172 -18.63 -8.15 -9.47
CA ARG A 172 -19.65 -8.08 -8.40
C ARG A 172 -19.35 -9.00 -7.23
N LEU A 173 -18.87 -10.22 -7.49
CA LEU A 173 -18.50 -11.15 -6.43
C LEU A 173 -17.29 -10.63 -5.64
N LEU A 174 -16.24 -10.18 -6.33
CA LEU A 174 -15.02 -9.67 -5.70
C LEU A 174 -15.29 -8.45 -4.81
N THR A 175 -16.12 -7.51 -5.28
CA THR A 175 -16.52 -6.33 -4.50
C THR A 175 -17.34 -6.72 -3.28
N ALA A 176 -18.33 -7.62 -3.43
CA ALA A 176 -19.13 -8.10 -2.31
C ALA A 176 -18.28 -8.84 -1.25
N VAL A 177 -17.33 -9.68 -1.67
CA VAL A 177 -16.40 -10.37 -0.75
C VAL A 177 -15.50 -9.37 -0.03
N HIS A 178 -14.99 -8.35 -0.74
CA HIS A 178 -14.15 -7.32 -0.14
C HIS A 178 -14.91 -6.53 0.95
N GLU A 179 -16.15 -6.11 0.68
CA GLU A 179 -17.00 -5.44 1.68
C GLU A 179 -17.34 -6.36 2.86
N ALA A 180 -17.66 -7.64 2.59
CA ALA A 180 -18.04 -8.59 3.62
C ALA A 180 -16.94 -8.84 4.66
N ALA A 181 -15.68 -8.61 4.34
CA ALA A 181 -14.57 -8.67 5.30
C ALA A 181 -14.12 -7.32 5.84
N GLY A 182 -14.94 -6.28 5.69
CA GLY A 182 -14.68 -4.95 6.24
C GLY A 182 -13.79 -4.06 5.37
N GLY A 183 -13.46 -4.48 4.15
CA GLY A 183 -12.76 -3.64 3.18
C GLY A 183 -13.66 -2.60 2.52
N SER A 184 -13.06 -1.53 1.99
CA SER A 184 -13.74 -0.44 1.30
C SER A 184 -13.54 -0.56 -0.21
N ILE A 185 -14.61 -0.84 -0.96
CA ILE A 185 -14.55 -0.92 -2.44
C ILE A 185 -14.27 0.41 -3.13
N ASP A 186 -14.38 1.52 -2.41
CA ASP A 186 -14.21 2.90 -2.87
C ASP A 186 -13.15 3.66 -2.07
N GLY A 187 -12.19 2.95 -1.48
CA GLY A 187 -11.16 3.54 -0.62
C GLY A 187 -10.39 4.68 -1.28
N GLY A 188 -10.05 4.56 -2.57
CA GLY A 188 -9.42 5.62 -3.36
C GLY A 188 -10.23 6.91 -3.39
N ALA A 189 -11.56 6.83 -3.50
CA ALA A 189 -12.45 8.00 -3.49
C ALA A 189 -12.61 8.60 -2.08
N LYS A 190 -12.37 7.81 -1.03
CA LYS A 190 -12.52 8.23 0.38
C LYS A 190 -11.25 8.81 1.00
N LEU A 191 -10.08 8.69 0.37
CA LEU A 191 -8.80 9.13 0.93
C LEU A 191 -8.81 10.55 1.51
N VAL A 192 -9.34 11.54 0.77
CA VAL A 192 -9.44 12.93 1.26
C VAL A 192 -10.33 13.01 2.50
N SER A 193 -11.48 12.34 2.48
CA SER A 193 -12.42 12.32 3.61
C SER A 193 -11.81 11.63 4.83
N TRP A 194 -11.13 10.50 4.64
CA TRP A 194 -10.48 9.79 5.73
C TRP A 194 -9.34 10.59 6.34
N ALA A 195 -8.52 11.25 5.52
CA ALA A 195 -7.47 12.15 6.02
C ALA A 195 -8.06 13.30 6.84
N MET A 196 -9.18 13.90 6.40
CA MET A 196 -9.85 14.95 7.15
C MET A 196 -10.44 14.47 8.48
N GLN A 197 -11.00 13.26 8.52
CA GLN A 197 -11.47 12.62 9.75
C GLN A 197 -10.30 12.19 10.66
N ALA A 198 -9.11 12.04 10.09
CA ALA A 198 -7.86 11.79 10.78
C ALA A 198 -7.15 13.08 11.25
N ASP A 199 -7.89 14.20 11.32
CA ASP A 199 -7.44 15.51 11.81
C ASP A 199 -6.55 16.31 10.84
N ALA A 200 -6.39 15.87 9.58
CA ALA A 200 -5.76 16.70 8.55
C ALA A 200 -6.73 17.79 8.04
N THR A 201 -6.21 18.99 7.77
CA THR A 201 -7.00 20.06 7.15
C THR A 201 -6.94 19.98 5.62
N ARG A 202 -7.97 20.49 4.93
CA ARG A 202 -8.07 20.35 3.46
C ARG A 202 -6.87 20.98 2.75
N ASP A 203 -6.37 22.12 3.22
CA ASP A 203 -5.21 22.82 2.65
C ASP A 203 -3.90 22.03 2.76
N GLN A 204 -3.83 21.05 3.66
CA GLN A 204 -2.69 20.14 3.80
C GLN A 204 -2.75 18.95 2.83
N ILE A 205 -3.85 18.74 2.10
CA ILE A 205 -4.07 17.55 1.28
C ILE A 205 -3.87 17.87 -0.20
N THR A 206 -2.93 17.18 -0.84
CA THR A 206 -2.84 17.10 -2.30
C THR A 206 -3.46 15.79 -2.76
N ALA A 207 -4.45 15.87 -3.66
CA ALA A 207 -5.11 14.70 -4.23
C ALA A 207 -4.77 14.57 -5.71
N SER A 208 -4.55 13.34 -6.17
CA SER A 208 -4.36 13.01 -7.58
C SER A 208 -5.07 11.70 -7.90
N PHE A 209 -5.20 11.39 -9.19
CA PHE A 209 -5.81 10.16 -9.68
C PHE A 209 -4.93 9.54 -10.76
N GLY A 210 -4.93 8.22 -10.83
CA GLY A 210 -4.23 7.47 -11.87
C GLY A 210 -4.85 6.09 -12.06
N THR A 211 -4.62 5.50 -13.22
CA THR A 211 -5.17 4.20 -13.61
C THR A 211 -4.06 3.23 -13.99
N TRP A 212 -4.28 1.95 -13.72
CA TRP A 212 -3.52 0.89 -14.38
C TRP A 212 -4.27 0.42 -15.63
N CYS A 213 -3.54 0.26 -16.72
CA CYS A 213 -4.08 -0.22 -17.99
C CYS A 213 -3.35 -1.50 -18.38
N TYR A 214 -4.10 -2.58 -18.56
CA TYR A 214 -3.59 -3.88 -18.99
C TYR A 214 -4.03 -4.12 -20.43
N SER A 215 -3.12 -3.90 -21.37
CA SER A 215 -3.40 -3.79 -22.81
C SER A 215 -2.67 -4.82 -23.67
N THR A 216 -1.55 -5.37 -23.20
CA THR A 216 -0.81 -6.43 -23.89
C THR A 216 -1.29 -7.83 -23.47
N PRO A 217 -1.03 -8.89 -24.26
CA PRO A 217 -1.32 -10.27 -23.84
C PRO A 217 -0.71 -10.62 -22.48
N ASP A 218 0.55 -10.25 -22.24
CA ASP A 218 1.26 -10.56 -20.99
C ASP A 218 0.65 -9.81 -19.79
N GLU A 219 0.34 -8.52 -19.95
CA GLU A 219 -0.35 -7.71 -18.92
C GLU A 219 -1.72 -8.31 -18.57
N ARG A 220 -2.46 -8.78 -19.57
CA ARG A 220 -3.76 -9.44 -19.35
C ARG A 220 -3.62 -10.83 -18.76
N ALA A 221 -2.59 -11.59 -19.13
CA ALA A 221 -2.35 -12.93 -18.58
C ALA A 221 -2.06 -12.84 -17.08
N ILE A 222 -1.21 -11.88 -16.67
CA ILE A 222 -0.93 -11.58 -15.26
C ILE A 222 -2.25 -11.38 -14.50
N TRP A 223 -3.19 -10.61 -15.03
CA TRP A 223 -4.45 -10.35 -14.33
C TRP A 223 -5.47 -11.50 -14.42
N GLY A 224 -5.58 -12.13 -15.59
CA GLY A 224 -6.56 -13.17 -15.90
C GLY A 224 -6.24 -14.53 -15.29
N GLU A 225 -4.97 -14.89 -15.16
CA GLU A 225 -4.55 -16.17 -14.57
C GLU A 225 -4.66 -16.18 -13.04
N LEU A 226 -4.71 -15.00 -12.40
CA LEU A 226 -4.94 -14.86 -10.95
C LEU A 226 -6.37 -15.22 -10.51
N GLN A 227 -7.33 -15.07 -11.43
CA GLN A 227 -8.74 -15.39 -11.19
C GLN A 227 -9.06 -16.86 -11.47
N ARG A 228 -8.06 -17.65 -11.88
CA ARG A 228 -8.22 -19.09 -12.05
C ARG A 228 -8.09 -19.78 -10.70
N PHE A 229 -9.23 -20.17 -10.15
CA PHE A 229 -9.33 -21.10 -9.03
C PHE A 229 -9.07 -22.53 -9.52
N ASP A 230 -7.88 -22.80 -10.06
CA ASP A 230 -7.55 -24.14 -10.58
C ASP A 230 -7.35 -25.18 -9.45
N ASP A 231 -7.27 -24.72 -8.19
CA ASP A 231 -7.01 -25.56 -7.01
C ASP A 231 -8.19 -25.65 -6.02
N ALA A 232 -9.42 -25.29 -6.46
CA ALA A 232 -10.62 -25.37 -5.63
C ALA A 232 -11.80 -26.01 -6.37
N ILE A 233 -11.66 -27.28 -6.74
CA ILE A 233 -12.69 -28.33 -6.85
C ILE A 233 -11.98 -29.69 -6.73
#